data_AF-A0A1F8D7D2-F1
#
_entry.id   AF-A0A1F8D7D2-F1
#
_cell.length_a   1.000
_cell.length_b   1.000
_cell.length_c   1.000
_cell.angle_alpha   90.00
_cell.angle_beta   90.00
_cell.angle_gamma   90.00
#
_symmetry.space_group_name_H-M   'P 1'
#
loop_
_entity.id
_entity.type
_entity.pdbx_description
1 polymer ?
#
loop_
_entity_poly.entity_id
_entity_poly.type
_entity_poly.pdbx_seq_one_letter_code
_entity_poly.pdbx_strand_id
1 'polypeptide(L)'
;MADYSICEKRNNGEIDEVWIFGGPWFGYYESRLAGPGAFWYNSPSLTGTTCQKLLPIMAFNYERGVSEMIEDMGHRFESVLDYVFGGRQANKNTLWSRFALRDIDLAGEAGCGNIHFGPNSTTDYDWGNTRSVQSSCNDWSNFPNLTGAKQNMSCSEWGCDGYGFKKWWLRHLPKAGGKTSGKLNNWWKYAADYESAIKE
;
A
#
# COMPACT_ATOMS: atom_id res chain seq x y z
N MET A 1 -9.62 -8.59 -21.41
CA MET A 1 -9.03 -7.30 -21.86
C MET A 1 -9.59 -6.86 -23.21
N ALA A 2 -9.46 -7.69 -24.26
CA ALA A 2 -10.00 -7.37 -25.59
C ALA A 2 -11.54 -7.42 -25.64
N ASP A 3 -12.15 -8.48 -25.11
CA ASP A 3 -13.60 -8.74 -25.21
C ASP A 3 -14.49 -7.64 -24.60
N TYR A 4 -13.94 -6.83 -23.70
CA TYR A 4 -14.66 -5.74 -23.01
C TYR A 4 -14.09 -4.35 -23.32
N SER A 5 -13.23 -4.23 -24.33
CA SER A 5 -12.59 -2.95 -24.72
C SER A 5 -11.92 -2.22 -23.55
N ILE A 6 -11.36 -2.96 -22.58
CA ILE A 6 -10.87 -2.38 -21.31
C ILE A 6 -9.79 -1.31 -21.54
N CYS A 7 -8.82 -1.60 -22.40
CA CYS A 7 -7.77 -0.64 -22.70
C CYS A 7 -8.30 0.57 -23.49
N GLU A 8 -9.27 0.38 -24.38
CA GLU A 8 -9.90 1.50 -25.10
C GLU A 8 -10.60 2.45 -24.12
N LYS A 9 -11.39 1.89 -23.18
CA LYS A 9 -12.02 2.66 -22.09
C LYS A 9 -11.00 3.44 -21.26
N ARG A 10 -9.91 2.78 -20.86
CA ARG A 10 -8.83 3.45 -20.12
C ARG A 10 -8.18 4.57 -20.95
N ASN A 11 -7.89 4.31 -22.22
CA ASN A 11 -7.26 5.28 -23.11
C ASN A 11 -8.13 6.53 -23.27
N ASN A 12 -9.45 6.33 -23.42
CA ASN A 12 -10.46 7.38 -23.51
C ASN A 12 -10.75 8.10 -22.19
N GLY A 13 -10.23 7.60 -21.06
CA GLY A 13 -10.50 8.17 -19.72
C GLY A 13 -11.90 7.85 -19.19
N GLU A 14 -12.54 6.79 -19.70
CA GLU A 14 -13.83 6.30 -19.19
C GLU A 14 -13.68 5.51 -17.88
N ILE A 15 -12.51 4.90 -17.67
CA ILE A 15 -12.16 4.16 -16.46
C ILE A 15 -10.72 4.49 -16.04
N ASP A 16 -10.48 4.40 -14.73
CA ASP A 16 -9.14 4.53 -14.15
C ASP A 16 -8.63 3.23 -13.54
N GLU A 17 -9.51 2.27 -13.26
CA GLU A 17 -9.16 0.94 -12.74
C GLU A 17 -10.17 -0.12 -13.16
N VAL A 18 -9.78 -1.38 -13.02
CA VAL A 18 -10.66 -2.55 -13.23
C VAL A 18 -10.68 -3.39 -11.97
N TRP A 19 -11.88 -3.76 -11.53
CA TRP A 19 -12.08 -4.75 -10.48
C TRP A 19 -12.62 -6.05 -11.07
N ILE A 20 -12.01 -7.16 -10.69
CA ILE A 20 -12.42 -8.50 -11.08
C ILE A 20 -12.85 -9.22 -9.81
N PHE A 21 -13.96 -9.95 -9.87
CA PHE A 21 -14.39 -10.85 -8.80
C PHE A 21 -14.36 -12.28 -9.33
N GLY A 22 -13.74 -13.19 -8.59
CA GLY A 22 -13.66 -14.60 -8.98
C GLY A 22 -13.42 -15.53 -7.79
N GLY A 23 -13.32 -16.82 -8.08
CA GLY A 23 -12.96 -17.84 -7.09
C GLY A 23 -11.44 -18.05 -7.00
N PRO A 24 -10.97 -18.78 -5.99
CA PRO A 24 -9.56 -19.12 -5.87
C PRO A 24 -9.07 -19.88 -7.12
N TRP A 25 -7.81 -19.64 -7.51
CA TRP A 25 -7.14 -20.32 -8.64
C TRP A 25 -7.69 -20.03 -10.04
N PHE A 26 -8.45 -18.94 -10.22
CA PHE A 26 -8.98 -18.51 -11.53
C PHE A 26 -7.93 -17.84 -12.43
N GLY A 27 -6.64 -17.90 -12.08
CA GLY A 27 -5.53 -17.45 -12.92
C GLY A 27 -5.25 -15.93 -12.88
N TYR A 28 -5.74 -15.23 -11.86
CA TYR A 28 -5.44 -13.81 -11.62
C TYR A 28 -4.58 -13.60 -10.38
N TYR A 29 -3.95 -12.42 -10.31
CA TYR A 29 -3.23 -11.92 -9.13
C TYR A 29 -4.11 -10.89 -8.40
N GLU A 30 -3.96 -10.78 -7.08
CA GLU A 30 -4.70 -9.84 -6.21
C GLU A 30 -4.65 -8.39 -6.72
N SER A 31 -3.48 -7.97 -7.19
CA SER A 31 -3.36 -6.75 -7.98
C SER A 31 -2.36 -6.94 -9.11
N ARG A 32 -2.53 -6.15 -10.17
CA ARG A 32 -1.65 -6.15 -11.35
C ARG A 32 -1.74 -4.81 -12.06
N LEU A 33 -0.65 -4.40 -12.72
CA LEU A 33 -0.58 -3.15 -13.47
C LEU A 33 -0.34 -3.42 -14.96
N ALA A 34 -1.17 -2.81 -15.81
CA ALA A 34 -1.03 -2.84 -17.26
C ALA A 34 -0.66 -1.46 -17.81
N GLY A 35 -0.23 -1.42 -19.08
CA GLY A 35 0.10 -0.19 -19.80
C GLY A 35 1.61 0.15 -19.84
N PRO A 36 1.99 1.21 -20.55
CA PRO A 36 3.39 1.58 -20.74
C PRO A 36 4.01 2.05 -19.42
N GLY A 37 5.21 1.55 -19.09
CA GLY A 37 5.87 1.87 -17.82
C GLY A 37 5.31 1.15 -16.60
N ALA A 38 4.46 0.14 -16.78
CA ALA A 38 3.96 -0.68 -15.68
C ALA A 38 5.12 -1.40 -14.95
N PHE A 39 5.08 -1.31 -13.62
CA PHE A 39 6.05 -1.90 -12.70
C PHE A 39 5.40 -3.01 -11.87
N TRP A 40 6.17 -3.61 -10.95
CA TRP A 40 5.67 -4.62 -10.02
C TRP A 40 4.48 -4.07 -9.21
N TYR A 41 3.38 -4.80 -9.18
CA TYR A 41 2.14 -4.35 -8.54
C TYR A 41 1.48 -5.52 -7.84
N ASN A 42 2.13 -6.01 -6.78
CA ASN A 42 1.92 -7.34 -6.17
C ASN A 42 2.03 -8.54 -7.14
N SER A 43 2.44 -8.28 -8.37
CA SER A 43 2.60 -9.26 -9.42
C SER A 43 3.43 -8.67 -10.57
N PRO A 44 3.94 -9.51 -11.48
CA PRO A 44 4.56 -9.02 -12.72
C PRO A 44 3.57 -8.18 -13.53
N SER A 45 4.05 -7.13 -14.18
CA SER A 45 3.23 -6.30 -15.05
C SER A 45 2.54 -7.11 -16.15
N LEU A 46 1.38 -6.64 -16.60
CA LEU A 46 0.64 -7.26 -17.70
C LEU A 46 1.12 -6.70 -19.04
N THR A 47 1.81 -7.54 -19.81
CA THR A 47 2.37 -7.21 -21.12
C THR A 47 1.41 -7.57 -22.26
N GLY A 48 1.69 -7.10 -23.48
CA GLY A 48 0.88 -7.41 -24.66
C GLY A 48 -0.52 -6.78 -24.70
N THR A 49 -0.74 -5.73 -23.90
CA THR A 49 -2.02 -5.00 -23.87
C THR A 49 -2.01 -3.81 -24.84
N THR A 50 -3.19 -3.34 -25.25
CA THR A 50 -3.38 -2.13 -26.07
C THR A 50 -3.55 -0.85 -25.22
N CYS A 51 -3.27 -0.94 -23.93
CA CYS A 51 -3.39 0.19 -23.01
C CYS A 51 -2.27 1.20 -23.30
N GLN A 52 -2.62 2.47 -23.42
CA GLN A 52 -1.72 3.61 -23.66
C GLN A 52 -1.46 4.41 -22.37
N LYS A 53 -2.23 4.13 -21.32
CA LYS A 53 -2.10 4.67 -19.96
C LYS A 53 -1.95 3.51 -18.98
N LEU A 54 -1.37 3.77 -17.81
CA LEU A 54 -1.34 2.78 -16.74
C LEU A 54 -2.76 2.40 -16.31
N LEU A 55 -2.99 1.11 -16.07
CA LEU A 55 -4.27 0.59 -15.62
C LEU A 55 -4.05 -0.37 -14.44
N PRO A 56 -4.38 0.06 -13.21
CA PRO A 56 -4.51 -0.82 -12.06
C PRO A 56 -5.65 -1.82 -12.28
N ILE A 57 -5.37 -3.09 -12.01
CA ILE A 57 -6.33 -4.19 -12.02
C ILE A 57 -6.30 -4.80 -10.61
N MET A 58 -7.45 -4.79 -9.93
CA MET A 58 -7.63 -5.40 -8.62
C MET A 58 -8.49 -6.65 -8.79
N ALA A 59 -8.09 -7.79 -8.24
CA ALA A 59 -8.84 -9.03 -8.38
C ALA A 59 -9.18 -9.61 -7.00
N PHE A 60 -10.45 -9.53 -6.64
CA PHE A 60 -10.98 -9.93 -5.35
C PHE A 60 -11.54 -11.35 -5.41
N ASN A 61 -11.24 -12.15 -4.37
CA ASN A 61 -11.85 -13.45 -4.19
C ASN A 61 -13.23 -13.30 -3.51
N TYR A 62 -14.31 -13.68 -4.18
CA TYR A 62 -15.67 -13.57 -3.62
C TYR A 62 -15.94 -14.51 -2.44
N GLU A 63 -15.07 -15.50 -2.19
CA GLU A 63 -15.13 -16.39 -1.01
C GLU A 63 -14.48 -15.75 0.24
N ARG A 64 -13.86 -14.58 0.08
CA ARG A 64 -13.17 -13.84 1.14
C ARG A 64 -13.95 -12.58 1.51
N GLY A 65 -13.54 -11.94 2.61
CA GLY A 65 -14.24 -10.79 3.17
C GLY A 65 -13.65 -9.45 2.71
N VAL A 66 -14.27 -8.38 3.23
CA VAL A 66 -13.80 -7.01 3.02
C VAL A 66 -12.39 -6.80 3.59
N SER A 67 -12.01 -7.55 4.63
CA SER A 67 -10.66 -7.49 5.20
C SER A 67 -9.60 -7.77 4.14
N GLU A 68 -9.78 -8.83 3.36
CA GLU A 68 -8.86 -9.22 2.29
C GLU A 68 -8.89 -8.24 1.13
N MET A 69 -10.06 -7.70 0.76
CA MET A 69 -10.12 -6.66 -0.26
C MET A 69 -9.30 -5.41 0.12
N ILE A 70 -9.24 -5.08 1.42
CA ILE A 70 -8.40 -3.98 1.91
C ILE A 70 -6.91 -4.40 1.93
N GLU A 71 -6.61 -5.68 2.13
CA GLU A 71 -5.25 -6.22 2.00
C GLU A 71 -4.71 -6.01 0.58
N ASP A 72 -5.50 -6.38 -0.44
CA ASP A 72 -5.16 -6.18 -1.85
C ASP A 72 -4.89 -4.70 -2.16
N MET A 73 -5.70 -3.80 -1.60
CA MET A 73 -5.46 -2.35 -1.70
C MET A 73 -4.14 -1.96 -1.01
N GLY A 74 -3.84 -2.51 0.17
CA GLY A 74 -2.58 -2.28 0.85
C GLY A 74 -1.37 -2.74 0.04
N HIS A 75 -1.46 -3.88 -0.65
CA HIS A 75 -0.44 -4.34 -1.60
C HIS A 75 -0.21 -3.40 -2.78
N ARG A 76 -1.27 -2.77 -3.29
CA ARG A 76 -1.17 -1.67 -4.25
C ARG A 76 -0.39 -0.50 -3.67
N PHE A 77 -0.66 -0.10 -2.44
CA PHE A 77 0.12 0.95 -1.75
C PHE A 77 1.58 0.57 -1.61
N GLU A 78 1.88 -0.61 -1.07
CA GLU A 78 3.26 -1.09 -0.88
C GLU A 78 4.04 -1.08 -2.19
N SER A 79 3.46 -1.64 -3.25
CA SER A 79 4.09 -1.73 -4.57
C SER A 79 4.42 -0.35 -5.14
N VAL A 80 3.49 0.59 -5.04
CA VAL A 80 3.69 1.95 -5.52
C VAL A 80 4.72 2.70 -4.67
N LEU A 81 4.69 2.54 -3.34
CA LEU A 81 5.61 3.23 -2.44
C LEU A 81 7.03 2.67 -2.55
N ASP A 82 7.19 1.36 -2.76
CA ASP A 82 8.46 0.74 -3.13
C ASP A 82 9.02 1.35 -4.43
N TYR A 83 8.16 1.55 -5.44
CA TYR A 83 8.56 2.15 -6.71
C TYR A 83 8.93 3.65 -6.58
N VAL A 84 8.17 4.41 -5.77
CA VAL A 84 8.35 5.86 -5.61
C VAL A 84 9.56 6.21 -4.74
N PHE A 85 9.73 5.52 -3.61
CA PHE A 85 10.67 5.86 -2.56
C PHE A 85 11.87 4.91 -2.48
N GLY A 86 11.90 3.86 -3.31
CA GLY A 86 12.84 2.76 -3.21
C GLY A 86 12.34 1.70 -2.25
N GLY A 87 12.52 0.44 -2.64
CA GLY A 87 11.98 -0.72 -1.93
C GLY A 87 12.26 -0.73 -0.43
N ARG A 88 11.29 -1.17 0.37
CA ARG A 88 11.40 -1.24 1.84
C ARG A 88 12.67 -1.97 2.27
N GLN A 89 13.42 -1.36 3.18
CA GLN A 89 14.59 -1.96 3.83
C GLN A 89 14.45 -1.91 5.35
N ALA A 90 15.19 -2.76 6.06
CA ALA A 90 15.29 -2.74 7.53
C ALA A 90 16.19 -1.59 8.03
N ASN A 91 15.88 -0.34 7.63
CA ASN A 91 16.59 0.87 8.04
C ASN A 91 15.68 2.11 7.90
N LYS A 92 16.21 3.29 8.26
CA LYS A 92 15.47 4.57 8.21
C LYS A 92 15.91 5.48 7.05
N ASN A 93 16.54 4.93 6.02
CA ASN A 93 17.17 5.73 4.96
C ASN A 93 16.15 6.37 4.01
N THR A 94 15.00 5.72 3.80
CA THR A 94 13.91 6.25 2.97
C THR A 94 12.68 6.53 3.82
N LEU A 95 11.84 7.47 3.37
CA LEU A 95 10.56 7.77 4.03
C LEU A 95 9.71 6.49 4.15
N TRP A 96 9.66 5.72 3.07
CA TRP A 96 8.92 4.46 3.04
C TRP A 96 9.49 3.41 4.01
N SER A 97 10.81 3.20 4.03
CA SER A 97 11.42 2.24 4.98
C SER A 97 11.17 2.64 6.44
N ARG A 98 11.22 3.94 6.76
CA ARG A 98 10.89 4.44 8.10
C ARG A 98 9.41 4.24 8.44
N PHE A 99 8.49 4.44 7.49
CA PHE A 99 7.06 4.21 7.72
C PHE A 99 6.79 2.73 7.95
N ALA A 100 7.34 1.87 7.11
CA ALA A 100 7.04 0.44 7.11
C ALA A 100 7.92 -0.40 8.05
N LEU A 101 8.73 0.25 8.89
CA LEU A 101 9.61 -0.42 9.83
C LEU A 101 8.78 -1.14 10.91
N ARG A 102 9.20 -2.35 11.26
CA ARG A 102 8.67 -3.11 12.39
C ARG A 102 9.72 -3.19 13.49
N ASP A 103 9.28 -3.45 14.72
CA ASP A 103 10.20 -3.61 15.85
C ASP A 103 11.18 -4.78 15.64
N ILE A 104 10.76 -5.83 14.91
CA ILE A 104 11.64 -6.95 14.53
C ILE A 104 12.70 -6.57 13.47
N ASP A 105 12.47 -5.52 12.68
CA ASP A 105 13.44 -5.04 11.70
C ASP A 105 14.54 -4.20 12.38
N LEU A 106 14.14 -3.37 13.36
CA LEU A 106 15.04 -2.56 14.17
C LEU A 106 14.38 -2.22 15.51
N ALA A 107 14.88 -2.84 16.58
CA ALA A 107 14.28 -2.76 17.92
C ALA A 107 14.15 -1.31 18.41
N GLY A 108 12.95 -0.95 18.88
CA GLY A 108 12.63 0.38 19.41
C GLY A 108 12.46 1.47 18.35
N GLU A 109 12.52 1.13 17.05
CA GLU A 109 12.46 2.07 15.94
C GLU A 109 11.23 1.87 15.04
N ALA A 110 10.24 1.09 15.48
CA ALA A 110 9.08 0.74 14.66
C ALA A 110 8.35 1.98 14.09
N GLY A 111 7.92 1.87 12.85
CA GLY A 111 6.94 2.76 12.22
C GLY A 111 5.55 2.16 12.36
N CYS A 112 4.77 2.18 11.29
CA CYS A 112 3.45 1.60 11.17
C CYS A 112 3.45 0.13 10.71
N GLY A 113 4.61 -0.42 10.31
CA GLY A 113 4.67 -1.74 9.69
C GLY A 113 4.09 -1.76 8.27
N ASN A 114 3.66 -2.92 7.82
CA ASN A 114 3.19 -3.14 6.44
C ASN A 114 1.83 -3.86 6.45
N ILE A 115 1.23 -4.15 5.30
CA ILE A 115 -0.15 -4.67 5.27
C ILE A 115 -0.32 -6.06 5.90
N HIS A 116 0.78 -6.80 6.06
CA HIS A 116 0.87 -8.15 6.67
C HIS A 116 1.37 -8.14 8.12
N PHE A 117 2.01 -7.06 8.55
CA PHE A 117 2.69 -6.99 9.84
C PHE A 117 2.49 -5.63 10.52
N GLY A 118 1.92 -5.65 11.71
CA GLY A 118 1.90 -4.48 12.58
C GLY A 118 3.27 -4.16 13.18
N PRO A 119 3.40 -3.01 13.87
CA PRO A 119 4.65 -2.56 14.47
C PRO A 119 5.28 -3.59 15.42
N ASN A 120 4.45 -4.36 16.12
CA ASN A 120 4.85 -5.35 17.13
C ASN A 120 4.79 -6.80 16.64
N SER A 121 4.33 -7.05 15.41
CA SER A 121 4.16 -8.40 14.87
C SER A 121 5.49 -9.14 14.79
N THR A 122 5.51 -10.40 15.19
CA THR A 122 6.69 -11.28 15.09
C THR A 122 6.57 -12.31 13.97
N THR A 123 5.35 -12.58 13.53
CA THR A 123 5.02 -13.49 12.44
C THR A 123 3.93 -12.88 11.56
N ASP A 124 3.70 -13.51 10.43
CA ASP A 124 2.71 -13.04 9.46
C ASP A 124 1.29 -13.08 10.05
N TYR A 125 0.50 -12.03 9.79
CA TYR A 125 -0.87 -11.87 10.33
C TYR A 125 -1.00 -11.89 11.85
N ASP A 126 0.06 -11.50 12.57
CA ASP A 126 0.08 -11.44 14.04
C ASP A 126 -0.66 -10.20 14.58
N TRP A 127 -1.97 -10.15 14.33
CA TRP A 127 -2.84 -9.00 14.63
C TRP A 127 -3.21 -8.88 16.09
N GLY A 128 -3.23 -10.00 16.82
CA GLY A 128 -3.61 -10.09 18.22
C GLY A 128 -2.45 -9.87 19.19
N ASN A 129 -1.26 -9.51 18.70
CA ASN A 129 -0.09 -9.39 19.56
C ASN A 129 -0.25 -8.26 20.57
N THR A 130 -0.29 -8.60 21.85
CA THR A 130 -0.45 -7.64 22.95
C THR A 130 0.87 -7.02 23.40
N ARG A 131 2.02 -7.46 22.87
CA ARG A 131 3.34 -6.90 23.20
C ARG A 131 3.35 -5.42 22.86
N SER A 132 3.68 -4.58 23.84
CA SER A 132 3.90 -3.17 23.62
C SER A 132 5.30 -2.93 23.05
N VAL A 133 5.41 -2.13 22.00
CA VAL A 133 6.68 -1.69 21.39
C VAL A 133 6.70 -0.17 21.25
N GLN A 134 7.89 0.42 21.15
CA GLN A 134 8.02 1.84 20.82
C GLN A 134 7.79 2.02 19.31
N SER A 135 6.75 2.78 18.95
CA SER A 135 6.41 3.08 17.56
C SER A 135 6.27 4.58 17.30
N SER A 136 6.76 5.02 16.14
CA SER A 136 6.57 6.36 15.59
C SER A 136 5.33 6.50 14.71
N CYS A 137 4.47 5.47 14.61
CA CYS A 137 3.37 5.45 13.64
C CYS A 137 2.43 6.66 13.78
N ASN A 138 2.05 7.02 15.01
CA ASN A 138 1.16 8.17 15.25
C ASN A 138 1.79 9.51 14.82
N ASP A 139 3.13 9.64 14.77
CA ASP A 139 3.78 10.86 14.30
C ASP A 139 3.61 11.07 12.79
N TRP A 140 3.30 10.02 12.02
CA TRP A 140 3.07 10.12 10.57
C TRP A 140 1.84 10.94 10.18
N SER A 141 0.90 11.16 11.10
CA SER A 141 -0.19 12.12 10.88
C SER A 141 0.31 13.56 10.71
N ASN A 142 1.52 13.85 11.19
CA ASN A 142 2.16 15.17 11.10
C ASN A 142 3.02 15.35 9.84
N PHE A 143 3.16 14.32 9.00
CA PHE A 143 3.99 14.39 7.80
C PHE A 143 3.55 15.57 6.89
N PRO A 144 4.47 16.45 6.43
CA PRO A 144 5.94 16.30 6.42
C PRO A 144 6.69 16.75 7.68
N ASN A 145 6.02 17.37 8.65
CA ASN A 145 6.63 17.94 9.86
C ASN A 145 6.68 16.92 11.00
N LEU A 146 7.36 15.81 10.77
CA LEU A 146 7.52 14.76 11.78
C LEU A 146 8.34 15.29 12.98
N THR A 147 7.86 14.97 14.17
CA THR A 147 8.49 15.40 15.43
C THR A 147 9.52 14.39 15.93
N GLY A 148 9.47 13.14 15.44
CA GLY A 148 10.25 12.02 15.96
C GLY A 148 9.63 11.40 17.22
N ALA A 149 8.42 11.79 17.60
CA ALA A 149 7.72 11.24 18.75
C ALA A 149 7.48 9.74 18.58
N LYS A 150 7.70 9.01 19.67
CA LYS A 150 7.38 7.58 19.78
C LYS A 150 6.43 7.36 20.95
N GLN A 151 5.57 6.37 20.81
CA GLN A 151 4.60 5.97 21.82
C GLN A 151 4.66 4.46 22.01
N ASN A 152 4.32 4.01 23.21
CA ASN A 152 4.06 2.59 23.46
C ASN A 152 2.81 2.20 22.67
N MET A 153 2.95 1.19 21.81
CA MET A 153 1.91 0.75 20.90
C MET A 153 1.77 -0.77 20.96
N SER A 154 0.53 -1.25 20.99
CA SER A 154 0.17 -2.66 20.92
C SER A 154 -1.06 -2.83 20.04
N CYS A 155 -1.56 -4.07 19.90
CA CYS A 155 -2.72 -4.32 19.07
C CYS A 155 -4.01 -3.58 19.46
N SER A 156 -4.07 -3.05 20.68
CA SER A 156 -5.21 -2.25 21.15
C SER A 156 -5.52 -1.04 20.26
N GLU A 157 -4.51 -0.48 19.58
CA GLU A 157 -4.69 0.65 18.64
C GLU A 157 -5.57 0.31 17.43
N TRP A 158 -5.66 -0.97 17.09
CA TRP A 158 -6.44 -1.46 15.95
C TRP A 158 -7.48 -2.51 16.34
N GLY A 159 -7.82 -2.64 17.62
CA GLY A 159 -8.82 -3.60 18.09
C GLY A 159 -8.35 -5.05 18.11
N CYS A 160 -7.04 -5.30 17.97
CA CYS A 160 -6.44 -6.63 17.95
C CYS A 160 -6.99 -7.57 16.87
N ASP A 161 -7.49 -7.01 15.78
CA ASP A 161 -8.04 -7.73 14.65
C ASP A 161 -7.45 -7.26 13.31
N GLY A 162 -7.36 -8.16 12.33
CA GLY A 162 -6.73 -7.85 11.05
C GLY A 162 -7.48 -6.82 10.21
N TYR A 163 -8.81 -6.76 10.31
CA TYR A 163 -9.61 -5.77 9.59
C TYR A 163 -9.42 -4.37 10.18
N GLY A 164 -9.40 -4.28 11.50
CA GLY A 164 -9.04 -3.11 12.27
C GLY A 164 -7.64 -2.62 11.94
N PHE A 165 -6.66 -3.54 11.90
CA PHE A 165 -5.27 -3.22 11.56
C PHE A 165 -5.15 -2.58 10.18
N LYS A 166 -5.73 -3.20 9.15
CA LYS A 166 -5.62 -2.68 7.78
C LYS A 166 -6.24 -1.28 7.63
N LYS A 167 -7.38 -1.03 8.27
CA LYS A 167 -8.00 0.32 8.32
C LYS A 167 -7.11 1.30 9.08
N TRP A 168 -6.56 0.88 10.22
CA TRP A 168 -5.65 1.68 11.02
C TRP A 168 -4.41 2.06 10.22
N TRP A 169 -3.79 1.10 9.51
CA TRP A 169 -2.60 1.30 8.70
C TRP A 169 -2.85 2.30 7.56
N LEU A 170 -3.94 2.12 6.80
CA LEU A 170 -4.31 3.06 5.72
C LEU A 170 -4.53 4.48 6.24
N ARG A 171 -5.14 4.65 7.43
CA ARG A 171 -5.36 5.99 8.02
C ARG A 171 -4.07 6.72 8.36
N HIS A 172 -2.98 6.01 8.59
CA HIS A 172 -1.68 6.59 8.92
C HIS A 172 -0.85 6.97 7.68
N LEU A 173 -1.27 6.56 6.48
CA LEU A 173 -0.61 6.98 5.25
C LEU A 173 -0.70 8.51 5.06
N PRO A 174 0.43 9.18 4.80
CA PRO A 174 0.47 10.62 4.59
C PRO A 174 -0.49 11.13 3.51
N LYS A 175 -1.18 12.23 3.82
CA LYS A 175 -2.18 12.88 2.94
C LYS A 175 -2.04 14.40 2.84
N ALA A 176 -0.97 14.96 3.41
CA ALA A 176 -0.73 16.41 3.41
C ALA A 176 -0.36 16.92 2.01
N GLY A 177 -0.63 18.20 1.75
CA GLY A 177 -0.19 18.86 0.52
C GLY A 177 1.32 19.11 0.47
N GLY A 178 1.80 19.53 -0.71
CA GLY A 178 3.21 19.90 -0.93
C GLY A 178 4.12 18.71 -1.24
N LYS A 179 5.44 18.98 -1.23
CA LYS A 179 6.48 18.02 -1.56
C LYS A 179 7.58 18.02 -0.51
N THR A 180 8.19 16.86 -0.30
CA THR A 180 9.41 16.66 0.48
C THR A 180 10.42 15.94 -0.41
N SER A 181 11.60 16.53 -0.58
CA SER A 181 12.66 15.98 -1.45
C SER A 181 12.18 15.62 -2.87
N GLY A 182 11.35 16.48 -3.46
CA GLY A 182 10.80 16.28 -4.81
C GLY A 182 9.68 15.25 -4.94
N LYS A 183 9.24 14.61 -3.83
CA LYS A 183 8.12 13.66 -3.82
C LYS A 183 6.90 14.27 -3.11
N LEU A 184 5.70 13.97 -3.59
CA LEU A 184 4.44 14.43 -3.00
C LEU A 184 4.29 13.93 -1.57
N ASN A 185 3.78 14.82 -0.71
CA ASN A 185 3.48 14.47 0.66
C ASN A 185 2.18 13.67 0.82
N ASN A 186 1.31 13.72 -0.19
CA ASN A 186 0.09 12.93 -0.24
C ASN A 186 0.35 11.61 -0.96
N TRP A 187 0.57 10.55 -0.18
CA TRP A 187 0.91 9.23 -0.71
C TRP A 187 -0.28 8.55 -1.39
N TRP A 188 -1.51 8.93 -1.04
CA TRP A 188 -2.73 8.45 -1.70
C TRP A 188 -2.76 8.81 -3.17
N LYS A 189 -2.17 9.94 -3.57
CA LYS A 189 -2.11 10.32 -4.99
C LYS A 189 -1.35 9.29 -5.82
N TYR A 190 -0.24 8.77 -5.29
CA TYR A 190 0.54 7.76 -6.00
C TYR A 190 -0.24 6.46 -6.20
N ALA A 191 -0.95 6.02 -5.16
CA ALA A 191 -1.74 4.80 -5.24
C ALA A 191 -2.95 4.99 -6.17
N ALA A 192 -3.68 6.10 -6.05
CA ALA A 192 -4.88 6.38 -6.84
C ALA A 192 -4.59 6.57 -8.33
N ASP A 193 -3.64 7.44 -8.67
CA ASP A 193 -3.20 7.71 -10.05
C ASP A 193 -1.72 8.10 -10.08
N TYR A 194 -0.87 7.09 -10.23
CA TYR A 194 0.58 7.27 -10.28
C TYR A 194 1.02 8.18 -11.44
N GLU A 195 0.39 8.07 -12.62
CA GLU A 195 0.82 8.83 -13.82
C GLU A 195 0.59 10.33 -13.65
N SER A 196 -0.52 10.70 -13.03
CA SER A 196 -0.81 12.10 -12.69
C SER A 196 0.08 12.57 -11.53
N ALA A 197 0.26 11.74 -10.51
CA ALA A 197 1.04 12.08 -9.32
C ALA A 197 2.51 12.45 -9.63
N ILE A 198 3.14 11.82 -10.63
CA ILE A 198 4.53 12.14 -11.01
C ILE A 198 4.69 13.36 -11.90
N LYS A 199 3.58 13.97 -12.37
CA LYS A 199 3.58 15.18 -13.21
C LYS A 199 3.30 16.46 -12.44
N GLU A 200 2.79 16.35 -11.21
CA GLU A 200 2.68 17.47 -10.26
C GLU A 200 4.05 17.94 -9.80
#